data_AF-A0AAD3ANW4-F1
#
_entry.id   AF-A0AAD3ANW4-F1
#
_cell.length_a   1.000
_cell.length_b   1.000
_cell.length_c   1.000
_cell.angle_alpha   90.00
_cell.angle_beta   90.00
_cell.angle_gamma   90.00
#
_symmetry.space_group_name_H-M   'P 1'
#
loop_
_entity.id
_entity.type
_entity.pdbx_description
1 polymer ?
#
loop_
_entity_poly.entity_id
_entity_poly.type
_entity_poly.pdbx_seq_one_letter_code
_entity_poly.pdbx_strand_id
1 'polypeptide(L)'
;MLIGAAWQRCRVHFLRNVLAQVPKGSAEMVAAAIRTVFAQPDAEHVREQLDTIAGMLGRQFPKVETMLREAAADITAFADFPVAHWKKIWSTNPLSVNRLSGDTVRAAA
;
A
#
# COMPACT_ATOMS: atom_id res chain seq x y z
N MET A 1 13.19 -23.17 10.32
CA MET A 1 13.63 -22.07 9.43
C MET A 1 12.53 -21.81 8.43
N LEU A 2 11.77 -20.72 8.59
CA LEU A 2 10.80 -20.27 7.59
C LEU A 2 11.53 -19.32 6.64
N ILE A 3 12.07 -19.87 5.55
CA ILE A 3 12.70 -19.13 4.46
C ILE A 3 11.58 -18.78 3.47
N GLY A 4 11.31 -17.48 3.26
CA GLY A 4 10.50 -17.02 2.12
C GLY A 4 9.10 -16.42 2.40
N ALA A 5 8.80 -15.93 3.61
CA ALA A 5 7.57 -15.18 3.85
C ALA A 5 7.83 -13.66 3.69
N ALA A 6 7.37 -13.07 2.57
CA ALA A 6 7.27 -11.62 2.44
C ALA A 6 5.95 -11.15 3.08
N TRP A 7 6.04 -10.28 4.08
CA TRP A 7 4.88 -9.72 4.75
C TRP A 7 4.41 -8.52 3.92
N GLN A 8 3.17 -8.57 3.41
CA GLN A 8 2.59 -7.46 2.66
C GLN A 8 1.27 -7.04 3.29
N ARG A 9 1.12 -5.75 3.58
CA ARG A 9 -0.17 -5.19 4.01
C ARG A 9 -1.10 -5.11 2.81
N CYS A 10 -2.29 -5.71 2.89
CA CYS A 10 -3.26 -5.66 1.78
C CYS A 10 -3.62 -4.20 1.45
N ARG A 11 -3.34 -3.77 0.21
CA ARG A 11 -3.55 -2.39 -0.25
C ARG A 11 -4.97 -1.85 0.01
N VAL A 12 -5.98 -2.70 -0.07
CA VAL A 12 -7.38 -2.31 0.14
C VAL A 12 -7.65 -1.98 1.60
N HIS A 13 -7.09 -2.74 2.53
CA HIS A 13 -7.19 -2.45 3.95
C HIS A 13 -6.38 -1.21 4.31
N PHE A 14 -5.16 -1.07 3.78
CA PHE A 14 -4.36 0.13 3.97
C PHE A 14 -5.11 1.38 3.45
N LEU A 15 -5.65 1.32 2.24
CA LEU A 15 -6.41 2.43 1.67
C LEU A 15 -7.65 2.75 2.51
N ARG A 16 -8.40 1.74 2.97
CA ARG A 16 -9.55 1.95 3.87
C ARG A 16 -9.14 2.63 5.17
N ASN A 17 -8.02 2.22 5.78
CA ASN A 17 -7.52 2.81 7.02
C ASN A 17 -7.09 4.27 6.81
N VAL A 18 -6.40 4.56 5.71
CA VAL A 18 -6.01 5.93 5.35
C VAL A 18 -7.24 6.80 5.09
N LEU A 19 -8.19 6.31 4.29
CA LEU A 19 -9.42 7.06 3.98
C LEU A 19 -10.30 7.30 5.20
N ALA A 20 -10.22 6.45 6.23
CA ALA A 20 -10.90 6.69 7.50
C ALA A 20 -10.32 7.89 8.28
N GLN A 21 -9.10 8.33 7.97
CA GLN A 21 -8.46 9.51 8.57
C GLN A 21 -8.63 10.79 7.73
N VAL A 22 -9.30 10.70 6.58
CA VAL A 22 -9.44 11.80 5.61
C VAL A 22 -10.91 12.22 5.52
N PRO A 23 -11.22 13.53 5.41
CA PRO A 23 -12.58 13.99 5.14
C PRO A 23 -13.14 13.40 3.86
N LYS A 24 -14.44 13.07 3.84
CA LYS A 24 -15.09 12.43 2.67
C LYS A 24 -14.90 13.19 1.36
N GLY A 25 -14.86 14.53 1.40
CA GLY A 25 -14.64 15.38 0.22
C GLY A 25 -13.25 15.25 -0.42
N SER A 26 -12.25 14.78 0.34
CA SER A 26 -10.88 14.59 -0.14
C SER A 26 -10.51 13.11 -0.35
N ALA A 27 -11.41 12.20 0.02
CA ALA A 27 -11.16 10.76 -0.01
C ALA A 27 -10.80 10.24 -1.41
N GLU A 28 -11.52 10.67 -2.44
CA GLU A 28 -11.23 10.23 -3.82
C GLU A 28 -9.87 10.74 -4.31
N MET A 29 -9.53 11.99 -4.01
CA MET A 29 -8.23 12.59 -4.35
C MET A 29 -7.09 11.83 -3.66
N VAL A 30 -7.21 11.57 -2.35
CA VAL A 30 -6.20 10.79 -1.60
C VAL A 30 -6.09 9.37 -2.15
N ALA A 31 -7.22 8.73 -2.47
CA ALA A 31 -7.21 7.40 -3.05
C ALA A 31 -6.52 7.36 -4.43
N ALA A 32 -6.79 8.34 -5.28
CA ALA A 32 -6.16 8.46 -6.60
C ALA A 32 -4.65 8.69 -6.46
N ALA A 33 -4.23 9.61 -5.58
CA ALA A 33 -2.84 9.89 -5.29
C ALA A 33 -2.08 8.62 -4.86
N ILE A 34 -2.61 7.86 -3.89
CA ILE A 34 -1.99 6.62 -3.42
C ILE A 34 -1.95 5.55 -4.53
N ARG A 35 -2.95 5.48 -5.42
CA ARG A 35 -2.92 4.53 -6.54
C ARG A 35 -1.77 4.80 -7.51
N THR A 36 -1.31 6.04 -7.66
CA THR A 36 -0.17 6.38 -8.54
C THR A 36 1.14 5.73 -8.10
N VAL A 37 1.30 5.46 -6.80
CA VAL A 37 2.48 4.75 -6.25
C VAL A 37 2.61 3.35 -6.84
N PHE A 38 1.48 2.66 -7.05
CA PHE A 38 1.45 1.30 -7.60
C PHE A 38 1.49 1.26 -9.14
N ALA A 39 1.43 2.41 -9.79
CA ALA A 39 1.42 2.52 -11.25
C ALA A 39 2.81 2.81 -11.84
N GLN A 40 3.85 2.82 -10.99
CA GLN A 40 5.22 3.13 -11.37
C GLN A 40 5.90 1.99 -12.15
N PRO A 41 6.89 2.29 -12.99
CA PRO A 41 7.51 1.29 -13.86
C PRO A 41 8.52 0.36 -13.16
N ASP A 42 9.14 0.82 -12.06
CA ASP A 42 10.16 0.07 -11.33
C ASP A 42 10.19 0.44 -9.83
N ALA A 43 10.98 -0.31 -9.06
CA ALA A 43 10.97 -0.25 -7.61
C ALA A 43 11.51 1.06 -7.04
N GLU A 44 12.42 1.71 -7.75
CA GLU A 44 12.95 3.02 -7.37
C GLU A 44 11.84 4.06 -7.48
N HIS A 45 11.18 4.12 -8.65
CA HIS A 45 10.07 5.04 -8.86
C HIS A 45 8.88 4.77 -7.92
N VAL A 46 8.61 3.50 -7.54
CA VAL A 46 7.60 3.19 -6.51
C VAL A 46 7.93 3.88 -5.19
N ARG A 47 9.18 3.79 -4.72
CA ARG A 47 9.61 4.36 -3.43
C ARG A 47 9.64 5.88 -3.50
N GLU A 48 10.17 6.46 -4.57
CA GLU A 48 10.17 7.91 -4.80
C GLU A 48 8.76 8.50 -4.89
N GLN A 49 7.86 7.82 -5.61
CA GLN A 49 6.46 8.24 -5.71
C GLN A 49 5.77 8.17 -4.35
N LEU A 50 6.05 7.15 -3.54
CA LEU A 50 5.52 7.07 -2.18
C LEU A 50 5.95 8.27 -1.34
N ASP A 51 7.24 8.60 -1.34
CA ASP A 51 7.76 9.75 -0.58
C ASP A 51 7.17 11.07 -1.07
N THR A 52 7.04 11.23 -2.39
CA THR A 52 6.42 12.40 -3.01
C THR A 52 4.97 12.56 -2.57
N ILE A 53 4.18 11.48 -2.66
CA ILE A 53 2.77 11.49 -2.24
C ILE A 53 2.63 11.69 -0.73
N ALA A 54 3.50 11.07 0.08
CA ALA A 54 3.50 11.23 1.52
C ALA A 54 3.74 12.70 1.92
N GLY A 55 4.74 13.35 1.33
CA GLY A 55 5.00 14.78 1.58
C GLY A 55 3.89 15.70 1.05
N MET A 56 3.36 15.41 -0.16
CA MET A 56 2.26 16.19 -0.73
C MET A 56 0.99 16.13 0.13
N LEU A 57 0.59 14.92 0.54
CA LEU A 57 -0.59 14.71 1.39
C LEU A 57 -0.34 15.18 2.82
N GLY A 58 0.88 15.03 3.34
CA GLY A 58 1.28 15.45 4.69
C GLY A 58 1.03 16.92 4.98
N ARG A 59 1.16 17.79 3.97
CA ARG A 59 0.83 19.23 4.10
C ARG A 59 -0.62 19.49 4.53
N GLN A 60 -1.56 18.63 4.15
CA GLN A 60 -2.98 18.74 4.51
C GLN A 60 -3.40 17.72 5.56
N PHE A 61 -2.75 16.57 5.59
CA PHE A 61 -3.09 15.42 6.43
C PHE A 61 -1.81 14.82 7.04
N PRO A 62 -1.24 15.44 8.09
CA PRO A 62 0.01 14.96 8.72
C PRO A 62 -0.06 13.51 9.21
N LYS A 63 -1.26 13.08 9.64
CA LYS A 63 -1.52 11.69 10.05
C LYS A 63 -1.41 10.70 8.88
N VAL A 64 -1.85 11.09 7.70
CA VAL A 64 -1.76 10.26 6.48
C VAL A 64 -0.30 10.10 6.06
N GLU A 65 0.50 11.16 6.15
CA GLU A 65 1.94 11.06 5.91
C GLU A 65 2.60 10.06 6.85
N THR A 66 2.32 10.16 8.15
CA THR A 66 2.85 9.23 9.15
C THR A 66 2.48 7.78 8.80
N MET A 67 1.20 7.53 8.49
CA MET A 67 0.73 6.20 8.09
C MET A 67 1.39 5.67 6.81
N LEU A 68 1.64 6.54 5.82
CA LEU A 68 2.33 6.16 4.58
C LEU A 68 3.79 5.82 4.82
N ARG A 69 4.49 6.59 5.67
CA ARG A 69 5.90 6.36 6.01
C ARG A 69 6.09 5.11 6.85
N GLU A 70 5.25 4.90 7.86
CA GLU A 70 5.28 3.69 8.69
C GLU A 70 4.99 2.42 7.88
N ALA A 71 4.03 2.50 6.95
CA ALA A 71 3.66 1.37 6.11
C ALA A 71 4.52 1.24 4.85
N ALA A 72 5.51 2.12 4.62
CA ALA A 72 6.24 2.21 3.36
C ALA A 72 6.85 0.85 2.96
N ALA A 73 7.61 0.24 3.88
CA ALA A 73 8.23 -1.06 3.67
C ALA A 73 7.19 -2.15 3.32
N ASP A 74 6.05 -2.18 4.01
CA ASP A 74 5.00 -3.18 3.80
C ASP A 74 4.25 -3.00 2.47
N ILE A 75 4.00 -1.75 2.06
CA ILE A 75 3.20 -1.45 0.86
C ILE A 75 4.06 -1.41 -0.40
N THR A 76 5.38 -1.26 -0.30
CA THR A 76 6.33 -1.35 -1.41
C THR A 76 7.04 -2.70 -1.50
N ALA A 77 6.79 -3.65 -0.59
CA ALA A 77 7.42 -4.98 -0.62
C ALA A 77 7.22 -5.74 -1.95
N PHE A 78 6.14 -5.47 -2.68
CA PHE A 78 5.92 -6.06 -4.01
C PHE A 78 6.99 -5.63 -5.03
N ALA A 79 7.62 -4.48 -4.81
CA ALA A 79 8.60 -3.88 -5.70
C ALA A 79 9.96 -4.60 -5.64
N ASP A 80 10.19 -5.43 -4.61
CA ASP A 80 11.39 -6.27 -4.50
C ASP A 80 11.30 -7.52 -5.40
N PHE A 81 10.12 -7.79 -5.98
CA PHE A 81 9.92 -8.86 -6.96
C PHE A 81 10.10 -8.35 -8.39
N PRO A 82 10.36 -9.23 -9.38
CA PRO A 82 10.38 -8.84 -10.79
C PRO A 82 9.06 -8.20 -11.24
N VAL A 83 9.13 -7.13 -12.04
CA VAL A 83 7.98 -6.34 -12.52
C VAL A 83 6.89 -7.21 -13.18
N ALA A 84 7.30 -8.28 -13.88
CA ALA A 84 6.38 -9.24 -14.48
C ALA A 84 5.42 -9.89 -13.47
N HIS A 85 5.84 -10.03 -12.21
CA HIS A 85 5.05 -10.62 -11.14
C HIS A 85 4.22 -9.61 -10.37
N TRP A 86 4.47 -8.31 -10.54
CA TRP A 86 3.77 -7.27 -9.79
C TRP A 86 2.27 -7.43 -9.93
N LYS A 87 1.73 -7.46 -11.16
CA LYS A 87 0.32 -7.78 -11.53
C LYS A 87 -0.28 -8.94 -10.75
N LYS A 88 0.46 -10.01 -10.52
CA LYS A 88 -0.04 -11.16 -9.76
C LYS A 88 -0.03 -10.87 -8.25
N ILE A 89 1.05 -10.31 -7.72
CA ILE A 89 1.24 -10.07 -6.28
C ILE A 89 0.18 -9.13 -5.71
N TRP A 90 -0.05 -7.96 -6.33
CA TRP A 90 -1.09 -7.01 -5.88
C TRP A 90 -2.52 -7.30 -6.38
N SER A 91 -2.72 -8.15 -7.41
CA SER A 91 -4.06 -8.57 -7.85
C SER A 91 -4.62 -9.71 -7.00
N THR A 92 -3.76 -10.46 -6.30
CA THR A 92 -4.19 -11.50 -5.35
C THR A 92 -4.59 -10.85 -4.03
N ASN A 93 -5.49 -9.87 -4.11
CA ASN A 93 -6.34 -9.49 -2.98
C ASN A 93 -7.53 -10.46 -3.06
N PRO A 94 -7.55 -11.57 -2.30
CA PRO A 94 -8.63 -12.51 -2.41
C PRO A 94 -9.87 -11.82 -1.82
N LEU A 95 -10.78 -11.42 -2.72
CA LEU A 95 -12.11 -10.88 -2.40
C LEU A 95 -12.94 -11.83 -1.49
N SER A 96 -12.45 -13.04 -1.21
CA SER A 96 -13.04 -14.05 -0.34
C SER A 96 -12.56 -14.03 1.13
N VAL A 97 -11.58 -13.21 1.54
CA VAL A 97 -11.10 -13.19 2.94
C VAL A 97 -11.62 -11.97 3.70
N ASN A 98 -12.91 -11.70 3.59
CA ASN A 98 -13.60 -10.71 4.41
C ASN A 98 -14.30 -11.38 5.59
N ARG A 99 -13.56 -12.13 6.42
CA ARG A 99 -14.00 -12.58 7.75
C ARG A 99 -12.84 -13.18 8.52
N LEU A 100 -12.01 -12.32 9.14
CA LEU A 100 -11.49 -12.49 10.49
C LEU A 100 -10.47 -11.38 10.76
N SER A 101 -10.52 -10.88 11.98
CA SER A 101 -9.86 -9.71 12.52
C SER A 101 -8.35 -9.63 12.33
N GLY A 102 -7.84 -8.39 12.34
CA GLY A 102 -6.48 -8.09 12.78
C GLY A 102 -5.44 -8.17 11.68
N ASP A 103 -4.59 -7.16 11.66
CA ASP A 103 -3.50 -6.98 10.72
C ASP A 103 -2.68 -8.25 10.46
N THR A 104 -2.27 -8.41 9.19
CA THR A 104 -1.34 -9.42 8.65
C THR A 104 -2.01 -10.61 7.95
N VAL A 105 -1.92 -10.62 6.61
CA VAL A 105 -2.27 -11.79 5.79
C VAL A 105 -0.97 -12.47 5.35
N ARG A 106 -0.83 -13.74 5.72
CA ARG A 106 0.24 -14.64 5.31
C ARG A 106 -0.04 -15.12 3.88
N ALA A 107 0.72 -14.63 2.91
CA ALA A 107 0.74 -15.24 1.57
C ALA A 107 1.65 -16.48 1.63
N ALA A 108 1.05 -17.67 1.54
CA ALA A 108 1.77 -18.91 1.34
C ALA A 108 2.11 -19.06 -0.15
N ALA A 109 3.34 -19.50 -0.42
CA ALA A 109 3.82 -19.91 -1.74
C ALA A 109 3.04 -21.11 -2.29
#